data_AF-A0A9D2S2Q2-F1
#
_entry.id   AF-A0A9D2S2Q2-F1
#
_cell.length_a   1.000
_cell.length_b   1.000
_cell.length_c   1.000
_cell.angle_alpha   90.00
_cell.angle_beta   90.00
_cell.angle_gamma   90.00
#
_symmetry.space_group_name_H-M   'P 1'
#
loop_
_entity.id
_entity.type
_entity.pdbx_description
1 polymer ?
#
loop_
_entity_poly.entity_id
_entity_poly.type
_entity_poly.pdbx_seq_one_letter_code
_entity_poly.pdbx_strand_id
1 'polypeptide(L)'
;MPEPQQDARLAALAAFLQKAPALAGIRPIWVDNLPAQPFSGGLFPGGRQPVALLADLLGRRRMRWRETFALRLKLPHGRGSAPANAARLRSLAAWVAAESAAGKAPLFGNTDPGSETLAALAGSLETAGDIGTAVYCVTLRAEYTELYEGGQI
;
A
#
# COMPACT_ATOMS: atom_id res chain seq x y z
N MET A 1 9.10 -16.77 6.82
CA MET A 1 9.74 -16.50 5.52
C MET A 1 8.69 -15.80 4.67
N PRO A 2 8.71 -14.45 4.54
CA PRO A 2 7.91 -13.79 3.52
C PRO A 2 8.31 -14.35 2.15
N GLU A 3 7.34 -14.62 1.28
CA GLU A 3 7.62 -15.18 -0.04
C GLU A 3 8.39 -14.17 -0.90
N PRO A 4 9.36 -14.58 -1.73
CA PRO A 4 10.14 -13.66 -2.58
C PRO A 4 9.27 -12.80 -3.51
N GLN A 5 8.06 -13.26 -3.84
CA GLN A 5 7.06 -12.50 -4.58
C GLN A 5 6.49 -11.32 -3.78
N GLN A 6 6.34 -11.48 -2.46
CA GLN A 6 5.82 -10.45 -1.55
C GLN A 6 6.82 -9.31 -1.38
N ASP A 7 8.11 -9.61 -1.26
CA ASP A 7 9.18 -8.60 -1.15
C ASP A 7 9.28 -7.76 -2.43
N ALA A 8 9.15 -8.39 -3.60
CA ALA A 8 9.10 -7.69 -4.87
C ALA A 8 7.88 -6.74 -4.99
N ARG A 9 6.71 -7.17 -4.51
CA ARG A 9 5.49 -6.36 -4.48
C ARG A 9 5.63 -5.15 -3.54
N LEU A 10 6.20 -5.37 -2.36
CA LEU A 10 6.47 -4.31 -1.39
C LEU A 10 7.48 -3.30 -1.94
N ALA A 11 8.54 -3.76 -2.61
CA ALA A 11 9.52 -2.89 -3.26
C ALA A 11 8.89 -2.06 -4.40
N ALA A 12 8.05 -2.69 -5.23
CA ALA A 12 7.31 -1.99 -6.30
C ALA A 12 6.34 -0.96 -5.74
N LEU A 13 5.62 -1.30 -4.67
CA LEU A 13 4.71 -0.38 -3.97
C LEU A 13 5.47 0.79 -3.32
N ALA A 14 6.62 0.52 -2.69
CA ALA A 14 7.47 1.57 -2.13
C ALA A 14 7.99 2.53 -3.22
N ALA A 15 8.45 2.00 -4.36
CA ALA A 15 8.89 2.81 -5.50
C ALA A 15 7.74 3.63 -6.12
N PHE A 16 6.54 3.06 -6.17
CA PHE A 16 5.33 3.78 -6.61
C PHE A 16 4.99 4.92 -5.64
N LEU A 17 4.95 4.66 -4.34
CA LEU A 17 4.67 5.68 -3.33
C LEU A 17 5.72 6.80 -3.33
N GLN A 18 6.98 6.53 -3.66
CA GLN A 18 8.01 7.58 -3.80
C GLN A 18 7.68 8.62 -4.89
N LYS A 19 6.86 8.27 -5.89
CA LYS A 19 6.39 9.21 -6.93
C LYS A 19 5.30 10.16 -6.42
N ALA A 20 4.68 9.86 -5.28
CA ALA A 20 3.59 10.66 -4.76
C ALA A 20 4.10 12.06 -4.34
N PRO A 21 3.49 13.15 -4.83
CA PRO A 21 3.89 14.51 -4.45
C PRO A 21 3.62 14.78 -2.96
N ALA A 22 2.62 14.11 -2.38
CA ALA A 22 2.34 14.17 -0.95
C ALA A 22 3.49 13.62 -0.08
N LEU A 23 4.43 12.86 -0.65
CA LEU A 23 5.61 12.29 0.02
C LEU A 23 6.92 12.96 -0.41
N ALA A 24 6.88 14.09 -1.13
CA ALA A 24 8.07 14.77 -1.65
C ALA A 24 9.13 15.21 -0.60
N GLY A 25 8.81 15.15 0.70
CA GLY A 25 9.75 15.42 1.81
C GLY A 25 9.99 14.24 2.75
N ILE A 26 9.43 13.06 2.47
CA ILE A 26 9.55 11.84 3.28
C ILE A 26 10.26 10.81 2.41
N ARG A 27 11.59 10.88 2.35
CA ARG A 27 12.40 9.97 1.55
C ARG A 27 13.62 9.53 2.36
N PRO A 28 13.94 8.22 2.42
CA PRO A 28 13.31 7.09 1.71
C PRO A 28 12.10 6.47 2.45
N ILE A 29 11.25 5.73 1.72
CA ILE A 29 10.22 4.85 2.30
C ILE A 29 10.86 3.49 2.54
N TRP A 30 10.90 3.07 3.79
CA TRP A 30 11.51 1.83 4.22
C TRP A 30 10.50 0.68 4.13
N VAL A 31 10.92 -0.49 3.68
CA VAL A 31 10.10 -1.71 3.70
C VAL A 31 10.38 -2.43 5.01
N ASP A 32 9.32 -2.81 5.72
CA ASP A 32 9.35 -3.52 7.01
C ASP A 32 10.19 -2.82 8.11
N ASN A 33 10.38 -1.52 7.99
CA ASN A 33 11.10 -0.73 8.98
C ASN A 33 10.51 0.69 9.03
N LEU A 34 10.49 1.29 10.23
CA LEU A 34 10.14 2.69 10.41
C LEU A 34 11.25 3.36 11.25
N PRO A 35 12.13 4.17 10.63
CA PRO A 35 13.18 4.84 11.39
C PRO A 35 12.59 5.81 12.41
N ALA A 36 13.31 6.00 13.51
CA ALA A 36 12.94 6.96 14.55
C ALA A 36 13.01 8.43 14.08
N GLN A 37 13.56 8.69 12.90
CA GLN A 37 13.78 10.04 12.36
C GLN A 37 12.45 10.71 11.95
N PRO A 38 12.27 12.02 12.20
CA PRO A 38 11.12 12.75 11.70
C PRO A 38 11.13 12.77 10.17
N PHE A 39 9.94 12.83 9.55
CA PHE A 39 9.76 12.73 8.09
C PHE A 39 10.24 11.39 7.51
N SER A 40 10.00 10.30 8.24
CA SER A 40 10.26 8.93 7.76
C SER A 40 8.98 8.18 7.43
N GLY A 41 9.05 7.27 6.46
CA GLY A 41 7.95 6.39 6.09
C GLY A 41 8.36 4.92 6.15
N GLY A 42 7.49 4.07 6.65
CA GLY A 42 7.65 2.62 6.72
C GLY A 42 6.43 1.90 6.12
N LEU A 43 6.66 0.96 5.22
CA LEU A 43 5.63 0.15 4.57
C LEU A 43 5.65 -1.25 5.16
N PHE A 44 4.53 -1.68 5.74
CA PHE A 44 4.37 -2.97 6.38
C PHE A 44 3.30 -3.80 5.65
N PRO A 45 3.49 -5.11 5.47
CA PRO A 45 2.43 -6.00 5.00
C PRO A 45 1.34 -6.13 6.08
N GLY A 46 0.08 -5.91 5.71
CA GLY A 46 -1.08 -6.07 6.58
C GLY A 46 -1.71 -7.45 6.49
N GLY A 47 -1.58 -8.12 5.35
CA GLY A 47 -2.02 -9.49 5.12
C GLY A 47 -2.67 -9.68 3.75
N ARG A 48 -2.67 -10.94 3.28
CA ARG A 48 -3.23 -11.35 2.01
C ARG A 48 -4.40 -12.29 2.25
N GLN A 49 -5.55 -11.99 1.65
CA GLN A 49 -6.78 -12.77 1.80
C GLN A 49 -7.36 -13.12 0.43
N PRO A 50 -7.78 -14.37 0.20
CA PRO A 50 -8.51 -14.73 -1.01
C PRO A 50 -9.94 -14.15 -0.93
N VAL A 51 -10.34 -13.38 -1.93
CA VAL A 51 -11.68 -12.77 -2.03
C VAL A 51 -12.62 -13.66 -2.81
N ALA A 52 -12.12 -14.27 -3.89
CA ALA A 52 -12.92 -15.15 -4.74
C ALA A 52 -12.02 -16.20 -5.38
N LEU A 53 -12.54 -17.41 -5.52
CA LEU A 53 -11.94 -18.48 -6.29
C LEU A 53 -12.96 -18.91 -7.34
N LEU A 54 -12.64 -18.69 -8.61
CA LEU A 54 -13.40 -19.19 -9.74
C LEU A 54 -12.62 -20.33 -10.38
N ALA A 55 -13.20 -21.52 -10.39
CA ALA A 55 -12.65 -22.67 -11.08
C ALA A 55 -13.42 -22.89 -12.37
N ASP A 56 -12.71 -23.00 -13.48
CA ASP A 56 -13.28 -23.39 -14.78
C ASP A 56 -13.31 -24.92 -14.91
N LEU A 57 -14.19 -25.43 -15.78
CA LEU A 57 -14.30 -26.84 -16.14
C LEU A 57 -13.00 -27.42 -16.71
N LEU A 58 -12.13 -26.56 -17.24
CA LEU A 58 -10.79 -26.90 -17.73
C LEU A 58 -9.72 -27.00 -16.62
N GLY A 59 -10.10 -26.91 -15.34
CA GLY A 59 -9.17 -26.99 -14.20
C GLY A 59 -8.35 -25.72 -13.95
N ARG A 60 -8.60 -24.65 -14.69
CA ARG A 60 -8.02 -23.33 -14.46
C ARG A 60 -8.67 -22.67 -13.25
N ARG A 61 -7.86 -22.13 -12.34
CA ARG A 61 -8.35 -21.46 -11.13
C ARG A 61 -7.97 -19.98 -11.17
N ARG A 62 -8.96 -19.09 -11.24
CA ARG A 62 -8.80 -17.65 -11.07
C ARG A 62 -9.01 -17.32 -9.60
N MET A 63 -7.95 -16.93 -8.91
CA MET A 63 -8.03 -16.46 -7.54
C MET A 63 -7.94 -14.94 -7.53
N ARG A 64 -8.98 -14.29 -7.02
CA ARG A 64 -8.94 -12.87 -6.70
C ARG A 64 -8.39 -12.71 -5.29
N TRP A 65 -7.27 -12.00 -5.18
CA TRP A 65 -6.61 -11.71 -3.93
C TRP A 65 -6.90 -10.28 -3.50
N ARG A 66 -7.03 -10.07 -2.20
CA ARG A 66 -7.02 -8.77 -1.56
C ARG A 66 -5.85 -8.74 -0.60
N GLU A 67 -4.94 -7.82 -0.84
CA GLU A 67 -3.79 -7.59 0.01
C GLU A 67 -3.90 -6.21 0.64
N THR A 68 -3.66 -6.14 1.94
CA THR A 68 -3.61 -4.89 2.68
C THR A 68 -2.18 -4.57 3.05
N PHE A 69 -1.81 -3.30 2.98
CA PHE A 69 -0.52 -2.79 3.40
C PHE A 69 -0.74 -1.60 4.34
N ALA A 70 0.09 -1.49 5.37
CA ALA A 70 0.08 -0.37 6.29
C ALA A 70 1.27 0.53 5.99
N LEU A 71 1.01 1.74 5.50
CA LEU A 71 2.00 2.79 5.32
C LEU A 71 2.02 3.68 6.56
N ARG A 72 3.04 3.54 7.39
CA ARG A 72 3.29 4.38 8.55
C ARG A 72 4.17 5.56 8.19
N LEU A 73 3.73 6.77 8.51
CA LEU A 73 4.43 8.03 8.25
C LEU A 73 4.65 8.77 9.56
N LYS A 74 5.91 9.07 9.89
CA LYS A 74 6.28 9.88 11.04
C LYS A 74 6.35 11.35 10.63
N LEU A 75 5.33 12.12 10.98
CA LEU A 75 5.18 13.53 10.63
C LEU A 75 5.24 14.42 11.88
N PRO A 76 5.68 15.68 11.77
CA PRO A 76 5.62 16.62 12.89
C PRO A 76 4.16 16.87 13.30
N HIS A 77 3.89 16.78 14.60
CA HIS A 77 2.57 16.96 15.20
C HIS A 77 2.62 18.08 16.23
N GLY A 78 2.03 19.23 15.88
CA GLY A 78 1.90 20.41 16.72
C GLY A 78 0.59 21.14 16.40
N ARG A 79 0.28 22.20 17.16
CA ARG A 79 -1.02 22.90 17.13
C ARG A 79 -1.47 23.41 15.74
N GLY A 80 -0.55 23.56 14.77
CA GLY A 80 -0.88 23.96 13.39
C GLY A 80 -0.65 22.88 12.31
N SER A 81 -0.01 21.74 12.63
CA SER A 81 0.37 20.76 11.60
C SER A 81 -0.66 19.63 11.43
N ALA A 82 -1.54 19.39 12.40
CA ALA A 82 -2.54 18.33 12.30
C ALA A 82 -3.49 18.48 11.09
N PRO A 83 -4.03 19.68 10.77
CA PRO A 83 -4.86 19.86 9.57
C PRO A 83 -4.07 19.70 8.27
N ALA A 84 -2.82 20.18 8.24
CA ALA A 84 -1.93 20.05 7.09
C ALA A 84 -1.55 18.59 6.83
N ASN A 85 -1.30 17.81 7.87
CA ASN A 85 -1.04 16.37 7.78
C ASN A 85 -2.28 15.63 7.29
N ALA A 86 -3.47 15.92 7.83
CA ALA A 86 -4.71 15.31 7.36
C ALA A 86 -4.99 15.62 5.88
N ALA A 87 -4.74 16.86 5.44
CA ALA A 87 -4.82 17.23 4.03
C ALA A 87 -3.80 16.47 3.17
N ARG A 88 -2.55 16.34 3.63
CA ARG A 88 -1.49 15.58 2.96
C ARG A 88 -1.88 14.10 2.79
N LEU A 89 -2.42 13.47 3.83
CA LEU A 89 -2.87 12.07 3.78
C LEU A 89 -4.06 11.89 2.81
N ARG A 90 -5.01 12.82 2.80
CA ARG A 90 -6.11 12.80 1.82
C ARG A 90 -5.61 12.99 0.39
N SER A 91 -4.68 13.91 0.16
CA SER A 91 -4.08 14.11 -1.17
C SER A 91 -3.29 12.88 -1.62
N LEU A 92 -2.58 12.22 -0.70
CA LEU A 92 -1.94 10.93 -0.98
C LEU A 92 -2.98 9.90 -1.40
N ALA A 93 -4.08 9.79 -0.65
CA ALA A 93 -5.11 8.80 -0.95
C ALA A 93 -5.78 9.04 -2.32
N ALA A 94 -6.09 10.30 -2.62
CA ALA A 94 -6.65 10.71 -3.91
C ALA A 94 -5.67 10.46 -5.06
N TRP A 95 -4.37 10.73 -4.85
CA TRP A 95 -3.34 10.48 -5.85
C TRP A 95 -3.18 8.98 -6.13
N VAL A 96 -3.14 8.13 -5.09
CA VAL A 96 -3.07 6.66 -5.26
C VAL A 96 -4.28 6.16 -6.04
N ALA A 97 -5.49 6.64 -5.71
CA ALA A 97 -6.70 6.26 -6.43
C ALA A 97 -6.68 6.72 -7.89
N ALA A 98 -6.19 7.95 -8.17
CA ALA A 98 -6.08 8.48 -9.53
C ALA A 98 -5.06 7.72 -10.38
N GLU A 99 -3.88 7.42 -9.82
CA GLU A 99 -2.85 6.64 -10.50
C GLU A 99 -3.26 5.18 -10.71
N SER A 100 -4.01 4.60 -9.77
CA SER A 100 -4.64 3.29 -9.97
C SER A 100 -5.66 3.32 -11.09
N ALA A 101 -6.54 4.33 -11.14
CA ALA A 101 -7.50 4.48 -12.23
C ALA A 101 -6.82 4.72 -13.59
N ALA A 102 -5.64 5.34 -13.59
CA ALA A 102 -4.81 5.54 -14.77
C ALA A 102 -4.00 4.28 -15.17
N GLY A 103 -4.12 3.17 -14.45
CA GLY A 103 -3.36 1.93 -14.72
C GLY A 103 -1.86 2.05 -14.46
N LYS A 104 -1.43 3.04 -13.67
CA LYS A 104 -0.01 3.27 -13.29
C LYS A 104 0.37 2.67 -11.94
N ALA A 105 -0.61 2.09 -11.24
CA ALA A 105 -0.35 1.32 -10.03
C ALA A 105 0.53 0.09 -10.35
N PRO A 106 1.36 -0.36 -9.40
CA PRO A 106 2.13 -1.58 -9.56
C PRO A 106 1.19 -2.78 -9.78
N LEU A 107 1.55 -3.64 -10.72
CA LEU A 107 0.81 -4.87 -11.00
C LEU A 107 1.21 -5.93 -9.98
N PHE A 108 0.21 -6.48 -9.30
CA PHE A 108 0.40 -7.50 -8.27
C PHE A 108 0.02 -8.90 -8.77
N GLY A 109 -0.96 -8.97 -9.69
CA GLY A 109 -1.46 -10.19 -10.28
C GLY A 109 -0.72 -10.61 -11.55
N ASN A 110 -1.08 -11.78 -12.05
CA ASN A 110 -0.57 -12.34 -13.30
C ASN A 110 -1.62 -12.29 -14.42
N THR A 111 -2.85 -11.87 -14.12
CA THR A 111 -3.94 -11.80 -15.09
C THR A 111 -4.87 -10.62 -14.80
N ASP A 112 -5.52 -10.10 -15.84
CA ASP A 112 -6.43 -8.94 -15.78
C ASP A 112 -5.83 -7.66 -15.15
N PRO A 113 -4.72 -7.12 -15.68
CA PRO A 113 -4.12 -5.89 -15.16
C PRO A 113 -5.09 -4.69 -15.15
N GLY A 114 -6.09 -4.69 -16.04
CA GLY A 114 -7.14 -3.67 -16.08
C GLY A 114 -8.22 -3.79 -15.00
N SER A 115 -8.31 -4.92 -14.29
CA SER A 115 -9.19 -5.12 -13.13
C SER A 115 -8.45 -4.99 -11.79
N GLU A 116 -7.12 -4.81 -11.83
CA GLU A 116 -6.34 -4.56 -10.63
C GLU A 116 -6.62 -3.16 -10.10
N THR A 117 -6.88 -3.08 -8.80
CA THR A 117 -7.17 -1.81 -8.14
C THR A 117 -6.29 -1.64 -6.91
N LEU A 118 -5.68 -0.48 -6.79
CA LEU A 118 -4.95 -0.05 -5.60
C LEU A 118 -5.67 1.16 -5.01
N ALA A 119 -6.24 0.97 -3.83
CA ALA A 119 -6.91 2.04 -3.10
C ALA A 119 -6.15 2.36 -1.82
N ALA A 120 -5.86 3.63 -1.59
CA ALA A 120 -5.47 4.12 -0.29
C ALA A 120 -6.73 4.41 0.54
N LEU A 121 -6.92 3.63 1.59
CA LEU A 121 -7.95 3.84 2.59
C LEU A 121 -7.51 4.97 3.54
N ALA A 122 -8.48 5.52 4.28
CA ALA A 122 -8.29 6.68 5.13
C ALA A 122 -7.10 6.50 6.08
N GLY A 123 -6.23 7.51 6.13
CA GLY A 123 -5.13 7.54 7.08
C GLY A 123 -5.61 7.91 8.47
N SER A 124 -5.33 7.07 9.47
CA SER A 124 -5.62 7.32 10.88
C SER A 124 -4.34 7.68 11.65
N LEU A 125 -4.50 8.46 12.71
CA LEU A 125 -3.43 8.68 13.68
C LEU A 125 -3.25 7.38 14.48
N GLU A 126 -2.09 6.74 14.39
CA GLU A 126 -1.81 5.49 15.12
C GLU A 126 -1.17 5.79 16.47
N THR A 127 -0.28 6.79 16.55
CA THR A 127 0.35 7.20 17.80
C THR A 127 0.72 8.68 17.76
N ALA A 128 0.31 9.44 18.76
CA ALA A 128 0.90 10.75 19.03
C ALA A 128 2.19 10.49 19.81
N GLY A 129 3.35 10.79 19.21
CA GLY A 129 4.62 10.67 19.92
C GLY A 129 4.76 11.78 20.97
N ASP A 130 5.47 11.47 22.05
CA ASP A 130 5.59 12.34 23.22
C ASP A 130 6.31 13.68 22.96
N ILE A 131 6.97 13.82 21.80
CA ILE A 131 7.75 15.01 21.45
C ILE A 131 7.49 15.39 19.98
N GLY A 132 6.55 16.30 19.75
CA GLY A 132 6.40 17.08 18.51
C GLY A 132 6.23 16.30 17.20
N THR A 133 6.03 14.99 17.25
CA THR A 133 5.90 14.09 16.10
C THR A 133 4.79 13.07 16.35
N ALA A 134 4.10 12.69 15.30
CA ALA A 134 3.08 11.64 15.33
C ALA A 134 3.29 10.65 14.20
N VAL A 135 2.90 9.41 14.46
CA VAL A 135 2.86 8.33 13.48
C VAL A 135 1.44 8.26 12.94
N TYR A 136 1.31 8.52 11.64
CA TYR A 136 0.08 8.35 10.88
C TYR A 136 0.16 7.04 10.10
N CYS A 137 -0.88 6.23 10.15
CA CYS A 137 -0.97 4.99 9.38
C CYS A 137 -2.00 5.17 8.26
N VAL A 138 -1.60 4.83 7.03
CA VAL A 138 -2.48 4.79 5.85
C VAL A 138 -2.58 3.34 5.41
N THR A 139 -3.79 2.80 5.42
CA THR A 139 -4.01 1.44 4.90
C THR A 139 -4.15 1.49 3.39
N LEU A 140 -3.28 0.82 2.65
CA LEU A 140 -3.40 0.59 1.22
C LEU A 140 -4.05 -0.78 1.02
N ARG A 141 -4.96 -0.89 0.06
CA ARG A 141 -5.62 -2.13 -0.32
C ARG A 141 -5.41 -2.35 -1.81
N ALA A 142 -4.69 -3.42 -2.15
CA ALA A 142 -4.58 -3.91 -3.50
C ALA A 142 -5.56 -5.06 -3.70
N GLU A 143 -6.32 -5.03 -4.79
CA GLU A 143 -7.09 -6.19 -5.27
C GLU A 143 -6.59 -6.55 -6.66
N TYR A 144 -6.25 -7.82 -6.84
CA TYR A 144 -5.71 -8.32 -8.10
C TYR A 144 -6.11 -9.76 -8.34
N THR A 145 -6.00 -10.22 -9.58
CA THR A 145 -6.38 -11.58 -9.97
C THR A 145 -5.14 -12.36 -10.36
N GLU A 146 -5.02 -13.58 -9.86
CA GLU A 146 -4.03 -14.55 -10.29
C GLU A 146 -4.72 -15.74 -10.94
N LEU A 147 -4.22 -16.11 -12.12
CA LEU A 147 -4.61 -17.33 -12.80
C LEU A 147 -3.60 -18.42 -12.42
N TYR A 148 -4.10 -19.50 -11.84
CA TYR A 148 -3.37 -20.72 -11.61
C TYR A 148 -3.81 -21.75 -12.65
N GLU A 149 -2.89 -22.12 -13.54
CA GLU A 149 -3.07 -23.24 -14.46
C GLU A 149 -2.52 -24.50 -13.81
N GLY A 150 -3.41 -25.44 -13.46
CA GLY A 150 -3.12 -26.86 -13.17
C GLY A 150 -1.90 -27.24 -12.32
N GLY A 151 -2.15 -27.58 -11.05
CA GLY A 151 -1.50 -28.77 -10.46
C GLY A 151 -0.32 -28.62 -9.50
N GLN A 152 0.04 -27.43 -9.01
CA GLN A 152 0.94 -27.34 -7.85
C GLN A 152 0.34 -26.47 -6.75
N ILE A 153 -0.04 -27.18 -5.68
CA ILE A 153 -0.24 -26.70 -4.32
C ILE A 153 1.09 -26.87 -3.59
#